data_AF-A0A453LAD0-F1
#
_entry.id   AF-A0A453LAD0-F1
#
_cell.length_a   1.000
_cell.length_b   1.000
_cell.length_c   1.000
_cell.angle_alpha   90.00
_cell.angle_beta   90.00
_cell.angle_gamma   90.00
#
_symmetry.space_group_name_H-M   'P 1'
#
loop_
_entity.id
_entity.type
_entity.pdbx_description
1 polymer ?
#
loop_
_entity_poly.entity_id
_entity_poly.type
_entity_poly.pdbx_seq_one_letter_code
_entity_poly.pdbx_strand_id
1 'polypeptide(L)'
;GIQPHVTIYHFDLPQSLQDEYNGLLSPRFIDDYTAYAEACFKSFGDRVKHWVTVNEPNIETIGGLDSGVLPPQRCSHPFGNCTRGDSTTEPYIAAHHLLLAHASAVSLYRAKYQATQRGQIGITLLGWWHEPATDSSEDAAAATRMNDFHIGWFMHPLVYGDYPAVMRSRVGARLPDFTAEQSKKLPGSFDFAGFNHYLVVRARAHDSAFNTKQRDYYADAYAIANPFDDIQEGHLEYAPWALGRLLDHLKLKYGNPPVMIHENGKLERKEKTACCICYPSSRRQADTMNTC
;
A
#
# COMPACT_ATOMS: atom_id res chain seq x y z
N GLY A 1 -29.51 -4.42 -8.67
CA GLY A 1 -28.77 -5.40 -7.87
C GLY A 1 -27.28 -5.29 -8.09
N ILE A 2 -26.70 -4.11 -7.83
CA ILE A 2 -25.24 -3.91 -7.77
C ILE A 2 -24.88 -3.96 -6.29
N GLN A 3 -23.89 -4.76 -5.92
CA GLN A 3 -23.48 -4.91 -4.52
C GLN A 3 -22.40 -3.87 -4.19
N PRO A 4 -22.57 -3.04 -3.15
CA PRO A 4 -21.55 -2.09 -2.74
C PRO A 4 -20.43 -2.81 -1.98
N HIS A 5 -19.19 -2.64 -2.46
CA HIS A 5 -17.96 -2.93 -1.71
C HIS A 5 -17.38 -1.58 -1.29
N VAL A 6 -17.35 -1.32 0.01
CA VAL A 6 -17.03 0.01 0.54
C VAL A 6 -15.69 -0.03 1.25
N THR A 7 -14.75 0.76 0.75
CA THR A 7 -13.52 1.11 1.45
C THR A 7 -13.80 2.24 2.43
N ILE A 8 -13.46 2.02 3.70
CA ILE A 8 -13.65 3.01 4.77
C ILE A 8 -12.60 4.10 4.66
N TYR A 9 -11.33 3.72 4.44
CA TYR A 9 -10.20 4.63 4.36
C TYR A 9 -9.33 4.34 3.12
N HIS A 10 -9.08 5.38 2.33
CA HIS A 10 -8.34 5.33 1.07
C HIS A 10 -7.44 6.59 0.94
N PHE A 11 -6.43 6.68 1.80
CA PHE A 11 -5.45 7.79 1.86
C PHE A 11 -6.07 9.15 2.12
N ASP A 12 -7.25 9.16 2.72
CA ASP A 12 -8.09 10.33 2.95
C ASP A 12 -8.06 10.77 4.42
N LEU A 13 -6.90 10.64 5.08
CA LEU A 13 -6.69 11.11 6.45
C LEU A 13 -7.10 12.58 6.59
N PRO A 14 -8.01 12.92 7.52
CA PRO A 14 -8.36 14.30 7.78
C PRO A 14 -7.13 15.13 8.15
N GLN A 15 -6.92 16.25 7.45
CA GLN A 15 -5.78 17.15 7.69
C GLN A 15 -5.69 17.62 9.15
N SER A 16 -6.82 17.81 9.82
CA SER A 16 -6.85 18.19 11.25
C SER A 16 -6.14 17.17 12.15
N LEU A 17 -6.27 15.87 11.86
CA LEU A 17 -5.60 14.81 12.60
C LEU A 17 -4.11 14.73 12.29
N GLN A 18 -3.74 15.03 11.03
CA GLN A 18 -2.35 15.20 10.63
C GLN A 18 -1.69 16.37 11.36
N ASP A 19 -2.40 17.50 11.50
CA ASP A 19 -1.87 18.69 12.17
C ASP A 19 -1.84 18.54 13.69
N GLU A 20 -2.85 17.89 14.27
CA GLU A 20 -2.99 17.77 15.73
C GLU A 20 -1.96 16.81 16.35
N TYR A 21 -1.74 15.66 15.73
CA TYR A 21 -0.89 14.62 16.31
C TYR A 21 -0.04 13.87 15.28
N ASN A 22 0.17 14.44 14.09
CA ASN A 22 0.98 13.84 13.04
C ASN A 22 0.36 12.57 12.43
N GLY A 23 -0.96 12.45 12.50
CA GLY A 23 -1.73 11.46 11.75
C GLY A 23 -1.36 10.01 12.08
N LEU A 24 -1.02 9.26 11.03
CA LEU A 24 -0.66 7.83 11.11
C LEU A 24 0.56 7.54 12.00
N LEU A 25 1.36 8.55 12.34
CA LEU A 25 2.53 8.39 13.21
C LEU A 25 2.17 8.36 14.70
N SER A 26 0.91 8.64 15.05
CA SER A 26 0.44 8.57 16.44
C SER A 26 -0.48 7.39 16.67
N PRO A 27 -0.36 6.68 17.81
CA PRO A 27 -1.30 5.61 18.16
C PRO A 27 -2.73 6.12 18.36
N ARG A 28 -2.93 7.43 18.57
CA ARG A 28 -4.26 8.06 18.64
C ARG A 28 -5.11 7.80 17.40
N PHE A 29 -4.47 7.65 16.22
CA PHE A 29 -5.14 7.32 14.97
C PHE A 29 -5.98 6.04 15.08
N ILE A 30 -5.56 5.05 15.88
CA ILE A 30 -6.27 3.77 16.03
C ILE A 30 -7.68 4.00 16.56
N ASP A 31 -7.83 4.83 17.59
CA ASP A 31 -9.12 5.11 18.22
C ASP A 31 -10.01 5.97 17.31
N ASP A 32 -9.45 7.02 16.71
CA ASP A 32 -10.18 7.92 15.81
C ASP A 32 -10.66 7.18 14.55
N TYR A 33 -9.82 6.33 13.96
CA TYR A 33 -10.21 5.46 12.84
C TYR A 33 -11.29 4.45 13.26
N THR A 34 -11.17 3.84 14.44
CA THR A 34 -12.16 2.88 14.93
C THR A 34 -13.53 3.54 15.12
N ALA A 35 -13.56 4.76 15.66
CA ALA A 35 -14.79 5.54 15.80
C ALA A 35 -15.40 5.91 14.43
N TYR A 36 -14.57 6.31 13.46
CA TYR A 36 -15.02 6.58 12.10
C TYR A 36 -15.60 5.33 11.43
N ALA A 37 -14.92 4.17 11.53
CA ALA A 37 -15.43 2.90 11.04
C ALA A 37 -16.77 2.52 11.69
N GLU A 38 -16.93 2.73 13.01
CA GLU A 38 -18.21 2.52 13.70
C GLU A 38 -19.34 3.36 13.11
N ALA A 39 -19.07 4.64 12.83
CA ALA A 39 -20.03 5.54 12.21
C ALA A 39 -20.45 5.03 10.82
N CYS A 40 -19.51 4.52 10.01
CA CYS A 40 -19.81 3.89 8.72
C CYS A 40 -20.68 2.63 8.89
N PHE A 41 -20.31 1.72 9.78
CA PHE A 41 -21.07 0.47 10.02
C PHE A 41 -22.49 0.76 10.48
N LYS A 42 -22.67 1.71 11.41
CA LYS A 42 -23.97 2.11 11.92
C LYS A 42 -24.86 2.74 10.84
N SER A 43 -24.27 3.53 9.95
CA SER A 43 -25.02 4.34 8.97
C SER A 43 -25.36 3.59 7.68
N PHE A 44 -24.50 2.65 7.26
CA PHE A 44 -24.63 2.02 5.95
C PHE A 44 -24.67 0.49 5.98
N GLY A 45 -24.37 -0.14 7.12
CA GLY A 45 -24.27 -1.59 7.22
C GLY A 45 -25.59 -2.36 7.11
N ASP A 46 -26.72 -1.66 7.12
CA ASP A 46 -28.02 -2.22 6.71
C ASP A 46 -27.98 -2.70 5.25
N ARG A 47 -27.26 -2.00 4.38
CA ARG A 47 -27.14 -2.26 2.93
C ARG A 47 -25.77 -2.75 2.48
N VAL A 48 -24.70 -2.26 3.08
CA VAL A 48 -23.32 -2.65 2.74
C VAL A 48 -22.98 -4.00 3.35
N LYS A 49 -22.52 -4.94 2.53
CA LYS A 49 -22.17 -6.32 2.94
C LYS A 49 -20.70 -6.67 2.73
N HIS A 50 -19.92 -5.80 2.11
CA HIS A 50 -18.48 -5.99 1.94
C HIS A 50 -17.75 -4.71 2.35
N TRP A 51 -17.01 -4.81 3.45
CA TRP A 51 -16.25 -3.71 4.03
C TRP A 51 -14.77 -3.92 3.81
N VAL A 52 -14.12 -2.98 3.13
CA VAL A 52 -12.67 -2.86 3.11
C VAL A 52 -12.31 -1.80 4.14
N THR A 53 -11.50 -2.18 5.12
CA THR A 53 -11.04 -1.26 6.17
C THR A 53 -10.11 -0.19 5.59
N VAL A 54 -8.95 -0.63 5.13
CA VAL A 54 -7.88 0.23 4.62
C VAL A 54 -7.52 -0.24 3.22
N ASN A 55 -7.41 0.69 2.28
CA ASN A 55 -6.84 0.44 0.96
C ASN A 55 -5.32 0.63 1.00
N GLU A 56 -4.59 -0.32 0.45
CA GLU A 56 -3.15 -0.27 0.15
C GLU A 56 -2.28 0.38 1.26
N PRO A 57 -2.36 -0.08 2.52
CA PRO A 57 -1.56 0.49 3.61
C PRO A 57 -0.05 0.36 3.38
N ASN A 58 0.36 -0.61 2.56
CA ASN A 58 1.74 -0.78 2.14
C ASN A 58 2.23 0.39 1.28
N ILE A 59 1.46 0.85 0.29
CA ILE A 59 1.94 1.95 -0.57
C ILE A 59 1.75 3.32 0.08
N GLU A 60 0.75 3.51 0.95
CA GLU A 60 0.60 4.75 1.70
C GLU A 60 1.84 5.07 2.53
N THR A 61 2.38 4.05 3.20
CA THR A 61 3.52 4.20 4.10
C THR A 61 4.83 4.36 3.32
N ILE A 62 5.01 3.62 2.22
CA ILE A 62 6.19 3.80 1.35
C ILE A 62 6.12 5.17 0.64
N GLY A 63 5.00 5.49 0.01
CA GLY A 63 4.85 6.71 -0.77
C GLY A 63 4.80 7.98 0.09
N GLY A 64 4.15 7.92 1.25
CA GLY A 64 3.91 9.10 2.09
C GLY A 64 4.97 9.39 3.14
N LEU A 65 5.68 8.35 3.60
CA LEU A 65 6.57 8.41 4.76
C LEU A 65 7.99 7.86 4.48
N ASP A 66 8.23 7.33 3.27
CA ASP A 66 9.57 6.94 2.83
C ASP A 66 10.06 7.78 1.63
N SER A 67 9.41 7.67 0.46
CA SER A 67 9.81 8.42 -0.74
C SER A 67 9.24 9.85 -0.76
N GLY A 68 8.15 10.08 -0.03
CA GLY A 68 7.48 11.38 0.07
C GLY A 68 6.76 11.84 -1.21
N VAL A 69 6.47 10.93 -2.14
CA VAL A 69 5.71 11.22 -3.37
C VAL A 69 4.20 11.29 -3.16
N LEU A 70 3.70 10.75 -2.05
CA LEU A 70 2.30 10.85 -1.62
C LEU A 70 2.19 11.74 -0.37
N PRO A 71 1.00 12.28 -0.05
CA PRO A 71 0.75 12.88 1.26
C PRO A 71 1.09 11.91 2.41
N PRO A 72 1.61 12.39 3.56
CA PRO A 72 1.89 13.80 3.91
C PRO A 72 3.26 14.31 3.45
N GLN A 73 3.92 13.65 2.50
CA GLN A 73 5.22 14.01 1.91
C GLN A 73 6.33 14.16 2.97
N ARG A 74 6.54 13.10 3.74
CA ARG A 74 7.61 12.99 4.72
C ARG A 74 8.66 12.00 4.24
N CYS A 75 9.93 12.38 4.31
CA CYS A 75 11.05 11.55 3.89
C CYS A 75 12.38 12.12 4.39
N SER A 76 13.43 11.31 4.31
CA SER A 76 14.81 11.71 4.58
C SER A 76 15.61 11.85 3.29
N HIS A 77 16.47 12.88 3.19
CA HIS A 77 17.48 12.95 2.12
C HIS A 77 18.52 11.83 2.30
N PRO A 78 18.89 11.03 1.28
CA PRO A 78 18.67 11.28 -0.15
C PRO A 78 17.49 10.56 -0.78
N PHE A 79 16.63 9.89 -0.02
CA PHE A 79 15.55 9.05 -0.54
C PHE A 79 14.36 9.85 -1.11
N GLY A 80 14.23 11.10 -0.71
CA GLY A 80 13.33 12.07 -1.33
C GLY A 80 13.71 13.51 -0.98
N ASN A 81 12.90 14.47 -1.44
CA ASN A 81 13.16 15.90 -1.30
C ASN A 81 12.19 16.60 -0.31
N CYS A 82 11.91 15.94 0.81
CA CYS A 82 11.00 16.46 1.83
C CYS A 82 11.72 17.39 2.81
N THR A 83 10.97 18.30 3.42
CA THR A 83 11.50 19.23 4.44
C THR A 83 11.51 18.63 5.84
N ARG A 84 10.89 17.47 6.04
CA ARG A 84 10.75 16.76 7.32
C ARG A 84 10.47 15.28 7.07
N GLY A 85 10.66 14.46 8.11
CA GLY A 85 10.36 13.03 8.07
C GLY A 85 11.54 12.20 8.53
N ASP A 86 11.30 10.91 8.66
CA ASP A 86 12.34 9.91 8.86
C ASP A 86 11.99 8.62 8.12
N SER A 87 12.48 8.51 6.88
CA SER A 87 12.36 7.32 6.02
C SER A 87 12.84 6.03 6.71
N THR A 88 13.72 6.14 7.69
CA THR A 88 14.28 5.00 8.41
C THR A 88 13.31 4.42 9.44
N THR A 89 12.31 5.17 9.90
CA THR A 89 11.41 4.72 11.00
C THR A 89 9.92 4.93 10.72
N GLU A 90 9.54 6.05 10.11
CA GLU A 90 8.14 6.47 9.95
C GLU A 90 7.27 5.47 9.17
N PRO A 91 7.73 4.84 8.07
CA PRO A 91 6.94 3.84 7.36
C PRO A 91 6.51 2.68 8.25
N TYR A 92 7.41 2.21 9.13
CA TYR A 92 7.15 1.09 10.04
C TYR A 92 6.18 1.45 11.15
N ILE A 93 6.28 2.67 11.68
CA ILE A 93 5.35 3.18 12.70
C ILE A 93 3.94 3.29 12.13
N ALA A 94 3.80 3.90 10.96
CA ALA A 94 2.49 4.07 10.33
C ALA A 94 1.87 2.74 9.90
N ALA A 95 2.65 1.83 9.29
CA ALA A 95 2.15 0.50 8.94
C ALA A 95 1.66 -0.28 10.17
N HIS A 96 2.36 -0.14 11.30
CA HIS A 96 1.95 -0.73 12.57
C HIS A 96 0.61 -0.17 13.05
N HIS A 97 0.44 1.16 13.05
CA HIS A 97 -0.84 1.77 13.44
C HIS A 97 -1.98 1.42 12.48
N LEU A 98 -1.73 1.36 11.17
CA LEU A 98 -2.74 0.93 10.18
C LEU A 98 -3.19 -0.52 10.42
N LEU A 99 -2.26 -1.45 10.73
CA LEU A 99 -2.60 -2.83 11.09
C LEU A 99 -3.44 -2.92 12.37
N LEU A 100 -3.10 -2.13 13.39
CA LEU A 100 -3.84 -2.10 14.65
C LEU A 100 -5.22 -1.46 14.50
N ALA A 101 -5.31 -0.38 13.72
CA ALA A 101 -6.56 0.29 13.38
C ALA A 101 -7.49 -0.65 12.59
N HIS A 102 -6.95 -1.38 11.61
CA HIS A 102 -7.64 -2.45 10.90
C HIS A 102 -8.20 -3.51 11.87
N ALA A 103 -7.35 -4.10 12.70
CA ALA A 103 -7.76 -5.16 13.63
C ALA A 103 -8.80 -4.67 14.66
N SER A 104 -8.68 -3.41 15.09
CA SER A 104 -9.65 -2.75 15.98
C SER A 104 -11.02 -2.62 15.34
N ALA A 105 -11.09 -2.08 14.11
CA ALA A 105 -12.35 -1.95 13.36
C ALA A 105 -12.99 -3.32 13.05
N VAL A 106 -12.20 -4.33 12.71
CA VAL A 106 -12.70 -5.70 12.49
C VAL A 106 -13.27 -6.29 13.78
N SER A 107 -12.54 -6.16 14.89
CA SER A 107 -13.01 -6.64 16.19
C SER A 107 -14.34 -5.98 16.57
N LEU A 108 -14.46 -4.67 16.36
CA LEU A 108 -15.69 -3.93 16.58
C LEU A 108 -16.83 -4.41 15.67
N TYR A 109 -16.57 -4.56 14.38
CA TYR A 109 -17.57 -5.03 13.40
C TYR A 109 -18.12 -6.40 13.78
N ARG A 110 -17.24 -7.35 14.09
CA ARG A 110 -17.62 -8.72 14.49
C ARG A 110 -18.44 -8.73 15.77
N ALA A 111 -18.03 -7.93 16.76
CA ALA A 111 -18.67 -7.90 18.07
C ALA A 111 -20.07 -7.26 18.04
N LYS A 112 -20.26 -6.17 17.28
CA LYS A 112 -21.49 -5.36 17.34
C LYS A 112 -22.41 -5.50 16.13
N TYR A 113 -21.86 -5.76 14.95
CA TYR A 113 -22.58 -5.54 13.69
C TYR A 113 -22.69 -6.79 12.81
N GLN A 114 -21.70 -7.68 12.79
CA GLN A 114 -21.66 -8.77 11.81
C GLN A 114 -22.85 -9.74 11.95
N ALA A 115 -23.28 -10.07 13.17
CA ALA A 115 -24.40 -10.98 13.39
C ALA A 115 -25.73 -10.44 12.84
N THR A 116 -25.96 -9.13 12.93
CA THR A 116 -27.20 -8.47 12.50
C THR A 116 -27.13 -8.04 11.04
N GLN A 117 -26.00 -7.49 10.61
CA GLN A 117 -25.80 -6.96 9.26
C GLN A 117 -25.41 -8.03 8.25
N ARG A 118 -24.83 -9.16 8.70
CA ARG A 118 -24.42 -10.31 7.88
C ARG A 118 -23.47 -9.93 6.72
N GLY A 119 -22.59 -8.96 6.96
CA GLY A 119 -21.54 -8.57 6.02
C GLY A 119 -20.21 -9.26 6.30
N GLN A 120 -19.27 -9.08 5.39
CA GLN A 120 -17.88 -9.50 5.47
C GLN A 120 -16.98 -8.27 5.55
N ILE A 121 -15.86 -8.41 6.24
CA ILE A 121 -14.88 -7.34 6.42
C ILE A 121 -13.46 -7.82 6.12
N GLY A 122 -12.67 -6.99 5.44
CA GLY A 122 -11.30 -7.31 5.08
C GLY A 122 -10.43 -6.07 4.90
N ILE A 123 -9.27 -6.27 4.28
CA ILE A 123 -8.29 -5.23 3.95
C ILE A 123 -7.87 -5.42 2.50
N THR A 124 -7.49 -4.34 1.82
CA THR A 124 -6.98 -4.41 0.45
C THR A 124 -5.51 -4.02 0.43
N LEU A 125 -4.65 -4.86 -0.16
CA LEU A 125 -3.22 -4.57 -0.32
C LEU A 125 -2.89 -4.27 -1.78
N LEU A 126 -1.91 -3.39 -2.01
CA LEU A 126 -1.29 -3.30 -3.33
C LEU A 126 -0.45 -4.55 -3.52
N GLY A 127 -0.75 -5.30 -4.56
CA GLY A 127 -0.19 -6.59 -4.87
C GLY A 127 0.98 -6.50 -5.84
N TRP A 128 1.99 -5.66 -5.61
CA TRP A 128 3.18 -5.71 -6.45
C TRP A 128 3.90 -7.04 -6.26
N TRP A 129 3.82 -7.86 -7.30
CA TRP A 129 4.55 -9.11 -7.34
C TRP A 129 5.98 -8.83 -7.77
N HIS A 130 6.94 -9.19 -6.92
CA HIS A 130 8.35 -8.97 -7.20
C HIS A 130 8.95 -10.23 -7.85
N GLU A 131 9.61 -10.03 -8.98
CA GLU A 131 10.35 -11.05 -9.72
C GLU A 131 11.81 -10.62 -9.87
N PRO A 132 12.75 -11.56 -9.98
CA PRO A 132 14.15 -11.20 -10.11
C PRO A 132 14.37 -10.46 -11.43
N ALA A 133 15.28 -9.48 -11.41
CA ALA A 133 15.66 -8.73 -12.59
C ALA A 133 16.61 -9.51 -13.52
N THR A 134 17.34 -10.48 -12.98
CA THR A 134 18.24 -11.39 -13.71
C THR A 134 18.11 -12.82 -13.18
N ASP A 135 18.71 -13.80 -13.86
CA ASP A 135 18.75 -15.20 -13.39
C ASP A 135 19.75 -15.44 -12.24
N SER A 136 20.30 -14.38 -11.65
CA SER A 136 21.23 -14.50 -10.52
C SER A 136 20.53 -14.95 -9.24
N SER A 137 21.27 -15.66 -8.39
CA SER A 137 20.76 -16.13 -7.10
C SER A 137 20.46 -14.96 -6.14
N GLU A 138 21.19 -13.87 -6.30
CA GLU A 138 21.12 -12.64 -5.53
C GLU A 138 19.81 -11.91 -5.82
N ASP A 139 19.46 -11.73 -7.09
CA ASP A 139 18.19 -11.12 -7.49
C ASP A 139 17.00 -12.01 -7.12
N ALA A 140 17.13 -13.34 -7.24
CA ALA A 140 16.10 -14.29 -6.78
C ALA A 140 15.85 -14.15 -5.26
N ALA A 141 16.91 -14.02 -4.48
CA ALA A 141 16.80 -13.78 -3.05
C ALA A 141 16.22 -12.39 -2.74
N ALA A 142 16.56 -11.36 -3.52
CA ALA A 142 16.00 -10.02 -3.38
C ALA A 142 14.50 -9.98 -3.69
N ALA A 143 14.05 -10.61 -4.77
CA ALA A 143 12.64 -10.72 -5.13
C ALA A 143 11.83 -11.45 -4.04
N THR A 144 12.36 -12.55 -3.50
CA THR A 144 11.71 -13.27 -2.38
C THR A 144 11.57 -12.36 -1.16
N ARG A 145 12.64 -11.64 -0.78
CA ARG A 145 12.59 -10.69 0.34
C ARG A 145 11.62 -9.54 0.10
N MET A 146 11.56 -9.01 -1.11
CA MET A 146 10.62 -7.93 -1.45
C MET A 146 9.17 -8.38 -1.37
N ASN A 147 8.86 -9.62 -1.75
CA ASN A 147 7.51 -10.17 -1.54
C ASN A 147 7.17 -10.30 -0.04
N ASP A 148 8.14 -10.60 0.82
CA ASP A 148 7.97 -10.57 2.28
C ASP A 148 7.78 -9.15 2.82
N PHE A 149 8.57 -8.19 2.34
CA PHE A 149 8.48 -6.79 2.75
C PHE A 149 7.22 -6.08 2.21
N HIS A 150 6.65 -6.54 1.10
CA HIS A 150 5.50 -5.89 0.48
C HIS A 150 4.17 -6.57 0.82
N ILE A 151 4.04 -7.87 0.54
CA ILE A 151 2.82 -8.65 0.81
C ILE A 151 2.86 -9.18 2.25
N GLY A 152 3.99 -9.77 2.64
CA GLY A 152 4.15 -10.37 3.96
C GLY A 152 4.09 -9.36 5.11
N TRP A 153 4.45 -8.09 4.87
CA TRP A 153 4.42 -7.06 5.90
C TRP A 153 3.03 -6.85 6.53
N PHE A 154 1.98 -7.09 5.75
CA PHE A 154 0.60 -7.06 6.23
C PHE A 154 0.00 -8.47 6.35
N MET A 155 0.19 -9.36 5.38
CA MET A 155 -0.41 -10.70 5.43
C MET A 155 0.14 -11.56 6.56
N HIS A 156 1.43 -11.45 6.90
CA HIS A 156 2.04 -12.28 7.93
C HIS A 156 1.50 -11.94 9.34
N PRO A 157 1.38 -10.66 9.76
CA PRO A 157 0.66 -10.33 10.98
C PRO A 157 -0.79 -10.82 10.99
N LEU A 158 -1.51 -10.68 9.87
CA LEU A 158 -2.93 -11.07 9.78
C LEU A 158 -3.15 -12.58 9.85
N VAL A 159 -2.12 -13.39 9.61
CA VAL A 159 -2.22 -14.87 9.66
C VAL A 159 -1.54 -15.44 10.90
N TYR A 160 -0.39 -14.89 11.28
CA TYR A 160 0.49 -15.45 12.31
C TYR A 160 0.67 -14.55 13.54
N GLY A 161 0.17 -13.32 13.52
CA GLY A 161 0.19 -12.40 14.66
C GLY A 161 1.53 -11.69 14.88
N ASP A 162 2.47 -11.80 13.94
CA ASP A 162 3.73 -11.07 13.94
C ASP A 162 4.24 -10.82 12.51
N TYR A 163 5.18 -9.89 12.34
CA TYR A 163 5.83 -9.59 11.07
C TYR A 163 6.72 -10.75 10.57
N PRO A 164 7.05 -10.80 9.26
CA PRO A 164 7.97 -11.79 8.73
C PRO A 164 9.33 -11.77 9.44
N ALA A 165 9.91 -12.94 9.71
CA ALA A 165 11.21 -13.07 10.38
C ALA A 165 12.34 -12.31 9.65
N VAL A 166 12.26 -12.22 8.31
CA VAL A 166 13.22 -11.47 7.51
C VAL A 166 13.12 -9.96 7.74
N MET A 167 11.92 -9.42 8.01
CA MET A 167 11.76 -8.01 8.38
C MET A 167 12.28 -7.78 9.80
N ARG A 168 11.93 -8.65 10.76
CA ARG A 168 12.43 -8.58 12.14
C ARG A 168 13.95 -8.53 12.20
N SER A 169 14.62 -9.40 11.45
CA SER A 169 16.10 -9.44 11.43
C SER A 169 16.74 -8.25 10.71
N ARG A 170 16.11 -7.69 9.68
CA ARG A 170 16.72 -6.65 8.84
C ARG A 170 16.43 -5.22 9.30
N VAL A 171 15.19 -4.97 9.68
CA VAL A 171 14.73 -3.67 10.19
C VAL A 171 15.15 -3.51 11.66
N GLY A 172 15.11 -4.60 12.43
CA GLY A 172 15.52 -4.62 13.84
C GLY A 172 14.59 -3.79 14.71
N ALA A 173 15.17 -3.03 15.65
CA ALA A 173 14.43 -2.24 16.64
C ALA A 173 13.54 -1.12 16.05
N ARG A 174 13.67 -0.82 14.75
CA ARG A 174 12.82 0.16 14.06
C ARG A 174 11.47 -0.42 13.64
N LEU A 175 11.34 -1.75 13.61
CA LEU A 175 10.08 -2.43 13.38
C LEU A 175 9.36 -2.60 14.73
N PRO A 176 8.20 -1.97 14.94
CA PRO A 176 7.54 -2.03 16.25
C PRO A 176 7.16 -3.46 16.66
N ASP A 177 7.25 -3.75 17.95
CA ASP A 177 6.78 -5.01 18.52
C ASP A 177 5.29 -4.97 18.79
N PHE A 178 4.59 -6.05 18.43
CA PHE A 178 3.23 -6.25 18.90
C PHE A 178 3.27 -6.69 20.35
N THR A 179 2.49 -6.03 21.21
CA THR A 179 2.18 -6.57 22.53
C THR A 179 1.44 -7.90 22.40
N ALA A 180 1.47 -8.70 23.46
CA ALA A 180 0.74 -9.98 23.48
C ALA A 180 -0.77 -9.82 23.20
N GLU A 181 -1.36 -8.69 23.58
CA GLU A 181 -2.78 -8.40 23.31
C GLU A 181 -3.04 -8.03 21.86
N GLN A 182 -2.16 -7.22 21.25
CA GLN A 182 -2.23 -6.87 19.84
C GLN A 182 -2.01 -8.10 18.95
N SER A 183 -0.98 -8.89 19.25
CA SER A 183 -0.65 -10.12 18.52
C SER A 183 -1.82 -11.12 18.52
N LYS A 184 -2.60 -11.21 19.60
CA LYS A 184 -3.80 -12.07 19.65
C LYS A 184 -4.97 -11.59 18.79
N LYS A 185 -5.04 -10.29 18.48
CA LYS A 185 -6.15 -9.69 17.71
C LYS A 185 -5.91 -9.70 16.21
N LEU A 186 -4.68 -9.91 15.76
CA LEU A 186 -4.31 -9.85 14.34
C LEU A 186 -4.65 -11.13 13.55
N PRO A 187 -4.34 -12.36 14.02
CA PRO A 187 -4.66 -13.59 13.30
C PRO A 187 -6.14 -13.71 12.96
N GLY A 188 -6.43 -13.86 11.67
CA GLY A 188 -7.79 -14.02 11.16
C GLY A 188 -8.66 -12.77 11.28
N SER A 189 -8.08 -11.58 11.48
CA SER A 189 -8.81 -10.30 11.48
C SER A 189 -9.30 -9.87 10.09
N PHE A 190 -9.69 -10.82 9.24
CA PHE A 190 -10.31 -10.57 7.96
C PHE A 190 -11.19 -11.78 7.58
N ASP A 191 -12.24 -11.54 6.81
CA ASP A 191 -13.08 -12.56 6.18
C ASP A 191 -12.63 -12.81 4.73
N PHE A 192 -11.98 -11.82 4.11
CA PHE A 192 -11.32 -11.89 2.81
C PHE A 192 -10.07 -11.02 2.78
N ALA A 193 -9.12 -11.35 1.92
CA ALA A 193 -7.98 -10.49 1.58
C ALA A 193 -8.20 -9.87 0.19
N GLY A 194 -8.30 -8.54 0.15
CA GLY A 194 -8.40 -7.78 -1.09
C GLY A 194 -7.02 -7.54 -1.69
N PHE A 195 -6.92 -7.57 -3.02
CA PHE A 195 -5.70 -7.21 -3.75
C PHE A 195 -6.00 -6.28 -4.91
N ASN A 196 -5.17 -5.26 -5.01
CA ASN A 196 -5.05 -4.38 -6.16
C ASN A 196 -3.81 -4.81 -6.92
N HIS A 197 -3.93 -5.25 -8.17
CA HIS A 197 -2.78 -5.77 -8.92
C HIS A 197 -2.72 -5.15 -10.30
N TYR A 198 -1.56 -4.62 -10.67
CA TYR A 198 -1.37 -3.86 -11.90
C TYR A 198 -0.15 -4.31 -12.70
N LEU A 199 0.99 -4.45 -12.02
CA LEU A 199 2.30 -4.62 -12.64
C LEU A 199 3.17 -5.61 -11.86
N VAL A 200 4.19 -6.11 -12.55
CA VAL A 200 5.30 -6.84 -11.93
C VAL A 200 6.44 -5.87 -11.64
N VAL A 201 7.12 -6.05 -10.51
CA VAL A 201 8.28 -5.23 -10.13
C VAL A 201 9.54 -6.08 -10.23
N ARG A 202 10.55 -5.60 -10.96
CA ARG A 202 11.85 -6.27 -11.09
C ARG A 202 12.73 -5.89 -9.92
N ALA A 203 13.01 -6.86 -9.05
CA ALA A 203 13.90 -6.68 -7.91
C ALA A 203 15.33 -7.03 -8.29
N ARG A 204 16.25 -6.08 -8.05
CA ARG A 204 17.70 -6.30 -8.10
C ARG A 204 18.25 -6.36 -6.70
N ALA A 205 19.21 -7.26 -6.46
CA ALA A 205 19.97 -7.23 -5.22
C ALA A 205 20.74 -5.91 -5.10
N HIS A 206 20.76 -5.36 -3.88
CA HIS A 206 21.52 -4.17 -3.58
C HIS A 206 22.45 -4.43 -2.40
N ASP A 207 23.76 -4.35 -2.67
CA ASP A 207 24.81 -4.66 -1.69
C ASP A 207 25.16 -3.49 -0.77
N SER A 208 24.43 -2.36 -0.83
CA SER A 208 24.74 -1.21 0.02
C SER A 208 24.29 -1.42 1.48
N ALA A 209 25.23 -1.88 2.28
CA ALA A 209 25.46 -1.54 3.69
C ALA A 209 24.24 -1.50 4.63
N PHE A 210 23.89 -2.67 5.19
CA PHE A 210 23.23 -2.86 6.50
C PHE A 210 23.86 -2.00 7.61
N ASN A 211 25.12 -1.57 7.43
CA ASN A 211 25.88 -0.75 8.36
C ASN A 211 25.67 0.77 8.20
N THR A 212 24.82 1.21 7.27
CA THR A 212 24.41 2.63 7.23
C THR A 212 23.36 2.89 8.31
N LYS A 213 23.57 3.96 9.09
CA LYS A 213 22.60 4.38 10.11
C LYS A 213 21.29 4.86 9.48
N GLN A 214 21.36 5.36 8.24
CA GLN A 214 20.25 5.89 7.49
C GLN A 214 19.95 4.97 6.30
N ARG A 215 18.75 4.39 6.29
CA ARG A 215 18.26 3.43 5.29
C ARG A 215 16.78 3.71 5.00
N ASP A 216 16.36 3.56 3.75
CA ASP A 216 14.95 3.54 3.36
C ASP A 216 14.38 2.12 3.45
N TYR A 217 13.10 1.97 3.14
CA TYR A 217 12.41 0.69 3.17
C TYR A 217 13.06 -0.34 2.22
N TYR A 218 13.51 0.08 1.04
CA TYR A 218 14.11 -0.79 0.03
C TYR A 218 15.54 -1.23 0.40
N ALA A 219 16.35 -0.34 0.97
CA ALA A 219 17.66 -0.69 1.52
C ALA A 219 17.55 -1.71 2.65
N ASP A 220 16.51 -1.63 3.49
CA ASP A 220 16.26 -2.66 4.51
C ASP A 220 15.96 -4.03 3.91
N ALA A 221 15.31 -4.08 2.75
CA ALA A 221 15.09 -5.32 2.01
C ALA A 221 16.32 -5.78 1.19
N TYR A 222 17.40 -4.98 1.14
CA TYR A 222 18.58 -5.25 0.30
C TYR A 222 18.20 -5.40 -1.17
N ALA A 223 17.37 -4.47 -1.66
CA ALA A 223 16.87 -4.50 -3.01
C ALA A 223 16.76 -3.11 -3.61
N ILE A 224 17.00 -3.01 -4.92
CA ILE A 224 16.46 -1.93 -5.75
C ILE A 224 15.19 -2.49 -6.37
N ALA A 225 14.05 -1.97 -5.91
CA ALA A 225 12.73 -2.44 -6.31
C ALA A 225 11.67 -1.34 -6.17
N ASN A 226 12.08 -0.07 -6.23
CA ASN A 226 11.15 1.05 -6.19
C ASN A 226 10.66 1.35 -7.62
N PRO A 227 9.39 1.08 -7.95
CA PRO A 227 8.89 1.33 -9.30
C PRO A 227 8.36 2.75 -9.48
N PHE A 228 8.44 3.65 -8.50
CA PHE A 228 7.85 4.99 -8.62
C PHE A 228 8.42 5.79 -9.80
N ASP A 229 9.74 5.75 -10.01
CA ASP A 229 10.37 6.43 -11.14
C ASP A 229 9.93 5.79 -12.47
N ASP A 230 9.96 4.46 -12.55
CA ASP A 230 9.46 3.72 -13.72
C ASP A 230 7.98 4.01 -14.00
N ILE A 231 7.15 4.21 -12.98
CA ILE A 231 5.74 4.58 -13.11
C ILE A 231 5.60 5.99 -13.68
N GLN A 232 6.41 6.94 -13.20
CA GLN A 232 6.39 8.34 -13.66
C GLN A 232 6.87 8.47 -15.12
N GLU A 233 7.92 7.74 -15.48
CA GLU A 233 8.42 7.64 -16.86
C GLU A 233 7.52 6.75 -17.75
N GLY A 234 6.67 5.95 -17.11
CA GLY A 234 5.77 4.99 -17.71
C GLY A 234 6.49 3.85 -18.43
N HIS A 235 7.60 3.41 -17.83
CA HIS A 235 8.29 2.14 -18.07
C HIS A 235 7.60 1.01 -17.28
N LEU A 236 6.32 0.77 -17.58
CA LEU A 236 5.48 -0.18 -16.85
C LEU A 236 5.53 -1.58 -17.46
N GLU A 237 5.83 -2.60 -16.65
CA GLU A 237 5.75 -4.00 -17.06
C GLU A 237 4.41 -4.63 -16.62
N TYR A 238 3.52 -4.83 -17.59
CA TYR A 238 2.24 -5.52 -17.38
C TYR A 238 2.38 -7.01 -17.68
N ALA A 239 2.22 -7.86 -16.66
CA ALA A 239 2.41 -9.30 -16.76
C ALA A 239 1.23 -10.05 -16.13
N PRO A 240 0.22 -10.50 -16.90
CA PRO A 240 -0.96 -11.16 -16.35
C PRO A 240 -0.66 -12.41 -15.50
N TRP A 241 0.41 -13.13 -15.80
CA TRP A 241 0.85 -14.29 -15.02
C TRP A 241 1.33 -13.94 -13.61
N ALA A 242 1.73 -12.69 -13.36
CA ALA A 242 2.19 -12.23 -12.05
C ALA A 242 1.06 -12.27 -11.01
N LEU A 243 -0.19 -12.01 -11.43
CA LEU A 243 -1.35 -12.20 -10.56
C LEU A 243 -1.49 -13.67 -10.14
N GLY A 244 -1.29 -14.61 -11.06
CA GLY A 244 -1.29 -16.04 -10.75
C GLY A 244 -0.25 -16.41 -9.69
N ARG A 245 0.96 -15.86 -9.81
CA ARG A 245 2.06 -16.06 -8.85
C ARG A 245 1.73 -15.50 -7.47
N LEU A 246 1.14 -14.30 -7.41
CA LEU A 246 0.63 -13.72 -6.17
C LEU A 246 -0.43 -14.63 -5.52
N LEU A 247 -1.41 -15.10 -6.28
CA LEU A 247 -2.47 -15.98 -5.77
C LEU A 247 -1.92 -17.33 -5.28
N ASP A 248 -0.99 -17.94 -6.01
CA ASP A 248 -0.30 -19.16 -5.59
C ASP A 248 0.51 -18.93 -4.31
N HIS A 249 1.17 -17.78 -4.19
CA HIS A 249 1.88 -17.40 -2.98
C HIS A 249 0.95 -17.30 -1.77
N LEU A 250 -0.23 -16.67 -1.93
CA LEU A 250 -1.25 -16.60 -0.86
C LEU A 250 -1.78 -17.98 -0.48
N LYS A 251 -2.02 -18.82 -1.48
CA LYS A 251 -2.46 -20.21 -1.29
C LYS A 251 -1.44 -21.01 -0.48
N LEU A 252 -0.17 -20.97 -0.87
CA LEU A 252 0.88 -21.79 -0.29
C LEU A 252 1.38 -21.25 1.06
N LYS A 253 1.53 -19.92 1.18
CA LYS A 253 2.16 -19.29 2.35
C LYS A 253 1.16 -18.86 3.42
N TYR A 254 -0.09 -18.56 3.07
CA TYR A 254 -1.06 -17.95 3.98
C TYR A 254 -2.36 -18.77 4.14
N GLY A 255 -2.33 -20.05 3.75
CA GLY A 255 -3.44 -20.98 4.00
C GLY A 255 -4.65 -20.79 3.07
N ASN A 256 -4.44 -20.20 1.89
CA ASN A 256 -5.47 -20.01 0.86
C ASN A 256 -6.72 -19.25 1.35
N PRO A 257 -6.56 -18.02 1.86
CA PRO A 257 -7.68 -17.21 2.29
C PRO A 257 -8.62 -16.88 1.11
N PRO A 258 -9.89 -16.54 1.36
CA PRO A 258 -10.74 -15.95 0.33
C PRO A 258 -10.09 -14.66 -0.20
N VAL A 259 -9.93 -14.56 -1.51
CA VAL A 259 -9.31 -13.41 -2.18
C VAL A 259 -10.33 -12.67 -3.03
N MET A 260 -10.28 -11.34 -3.00
CA MET A 260 -11.01 -10.46 -3.91
C MET A 260 -10.03 -9.58 -4.69
N ILE A 261 -10.18 -9.53 -6.01
CA ILE A 261 -9.43 -8.56 -6.83
C ILE A 261 -10.27 -7.28 -6.87
N HIS A 262 -9.86 -6.27 -6.12
CA HIS A 262 -10.59 -5.00 -6.03
C HIS A 262 -10.19 -4.03 -7.12
N GLU A 263 -8.91 -4.04 -7.50
CA GLU A 263 -8.43 -3.26 -8.61
C GLU A 263 -7.51 -4.08 -9.53
N ASN A 264 -7.75 -3.94 -10.82
CA ASN A 264 -6.87 -4.41 -11.88
C ASN A 264 -7.12 -3.55 -13.12
N GLY A 265 -6.05 -3.08 -13.74
CA GLY A 265 -6.17 -2.19 -14.87
C GLY A 265 -4.83 -1.87 -15.51
N LYS A 266 -4.89 -0.97 -16.48
CA LYS A 266 -3.72 -0.48 -17.20
C LYS A 266 -3.87 1.01 -17.45
N LEU A 267 -2.77 1.73 -17.33
CA LEU A 267 -2.71 3.12 -17.75
C LEU A 267 -2.68 3.20 -19.28
N GLU A 268 -3.68 3.86 -19.88
CA GLU A 268 -3.63 4.29 -21.27
C GLU A 268 -3.10 5.73 -21.32
N ARG A 269 -1.89 5.91 -21.86
CA ARG A 269 -1.41 7.25 -22.19
C ARG A 269 -2.21 7.74 -23.39
N LYS A 270 -3.05 8.76 -23.20
CA LYS A 270 -3.58 9.53 -24.33
C LYS A 270 -2.39 10.17 -25.04
N GLU A 271 -2.16 9.82 -26.30
CA GLU A 271 -1.33 10.65 -27.15
C GLU A 271 -1.86 12.08 -27.05
N LYS A 272 -0.97 13.06 -26.84
CA LYS A 272 -1.33 14.45 -27.08
C LYS A 272 -1.56 14.57 -28.59
N THR A 273 -2.73 14.20 -29.07
CA THR A 273 -3.19 14.66 -30.37
C THR A 273 -3.23 16.17 -30.21
N ALA A 274 -2.29 16.87 -30.83
CA ALA A 274 -2.41 18.30 -31.01
C ALA A 274 -3.75 18.50 -31.69
N CYS A 275 -4.75 18.95 -30.93
CA CYS A 275 -6.02 19.33 -31.50
C CYS A 275 -5.72 20.62 -32.25
N CYS A 276 -5.33 20.49 -33.52
CA CYS A 276 -5.36 21.59 -34.47
C CYS A 276 -6.85 21.91 -34.70
N ILE A 277 -7.46 22.61 -33.74
CA ILE A 277 -8.69 23.33 -34.01
C ILE A 277 -8.27 24.48 -34.92
N CYS A 278 -8.33 24.23 -36.23
CA CYS A 278 -8.33 25.27 -37.23
C CYS A 278 -9.58 26.12 -37.01
N TYR A 279 -9.46 27.19 -36.22
CA TYR A 279 -10.45 28.26 -36.27
C TYR A 279 -10.38 28.90 -37.66
N PRO A 280 -11.48 29.00 -38.42
CA PRO A 280 -11.50 29.78 -39.65
C PRO A 280 -11.29 31.25 -39.28
N SER A 281 -10.07 31.75 -39.49
CA SER A 281 -9.76 33.16 -39.32
C SER A 281 -10.58 33.97 -40.33
N SER A 282 -11.45 34.84 -39.81
CA SER A 282 -12.03 35.90 -40.62
C SER A 282 -11.12 37.14 -40.51
N ARG A 283 -10.55 37.53 -41.66
CA ARG A 283 -9.97 38.83 -42.00
C ARG A 283 -8.51 39.15 -41.57
N ARG A 284 -7.65 39.05 -42.59
CA ARG A 284 -6.63 40.00 -43.13
C ARG A 284 -5.45 40.48 -42.25
N GLN A 285 -4.29 40.43 -42.93
CA GLN A 285 -2.97 41.05 -42.69
C GLN A 285 -2.06 40.24 -41.75
N ALA A 286 -1.22 39.36 -42.30
CA ALA A 286 0.07 39.62 -42.95
C ALA A 286 1.23 39.49 -41.94
N ASP A 287 2.05 38.46 -42.20
CA ASP A 287 3.46 38.26 -41.82
C ASP A 287 3.76 37.16 -40.78
N THR A 288 4.15 35.99 -41.32
CA THR A 288 5.30 35.13 -40.95
C THR A 288 5.67 35.00 -39.46
N MET A 289 5.78 33.83 -38.82
CA MET A 289 6.22 32.51 -39.26
C MET A 289 5.54 31.42 -38.43
N ASN A 290 5.12 30.35 -39.10
CA ASN A 290 5.06 29.03 -38.48
C ASN A 290 6.50 28.53 -38.25
N THR A 291 6.74 27.88 -37.12
CA THR A 291 7.32 26.53 -37.13
C THR A 291 6.98 25.84 -35.82
N CYS A 292 6.35 24.67 -35.95
CA CYS A 292 6.26 23.65 -34.93
C CYS A 292 7.66 23.10 -34.60
#